data_AF-A0A250XE84-F1
#
_entry.id   AF-A0A250XE84-F1
#
_cell.length_a   1.000
_cell.length_b   1.000
_cell.length_c   1.000
_cell.angle_alpha   90.00
_cell.angle_beta   90.00
_cell.angle_gamma   90.00
#
_symmetry.space_group_name_H-M   'P 1'
#
loop_
_entity.id
_entity.type
_entity.pdbx_description
1 polymer ?
#
loop_
_entity_poly.entity_id
_entity_poly.type
_entity_poly.pdbx_seq_one_letter_code
_entity_poly.pdbx_strand_id
1 'polypeptide(L)'
;MHCVHLIASNLDDARDLLRFQSICSASRQGANDDLLWKYLCMSKFSVPEGSKPPSWKDLYKFNHEFLHKVVLSCATDRLMQTRLGGLSRGMAFQIPVLA
;
A
#
# COMPACT_ATOMS: atom_id res chain seq x y z
N MET A 1 -28.88 1.44 15.12
CA MET A 1 -27.95 1.77 14.01
C MET A 1 -27.31 0.52 13.41
N HIS A 2 -28.12 -0.42 12.89
CA HIS A 2 -27.60 -1.68 12.31
C HIS A 2 -27.35 -1.58 10.80
N CYS A 3 -28.22 -0.88 10.07
CA CYS A 3 -28.13 -0.78 8.61
C CYS A 3 -26.86 -0.06 8.12
N VAL A 4 -26.40 0.95 8.86
CA VAL A 4 -25.20 1.73 8.50
C VAL A 4 -23.93 0.89 8.59
N HIS A 5 -23.81 0.03 9.61
CA HIS A 5 -22.69 -0.91 9.73
C HIS A 5 -22.73 -1.98 8.64
N LEU A 6 -23.92 -2.51 8.32
CA LEU A 6 -24.12 -3.46 7.23
C LEU A 6 -23.70 -2.88 5.87
N ILE A 7 -24.03 -1.61 5.58
CA ILE A 7 -23.58 -0.96 4.35
C ILE A 7 -22.05 -0.82 4.38
N ALA A 8 -21.48 -0.35 5.50
CA ALA A 8 -20.03 -0.17 5.64
C ALA A 8 -19.25 -1.48 5.50
N SER A 9 -19.79 -2.61 5.96
CA SER A 9 -19.15 -3.92 5.86
C SER A 9 -19.13 -4.51 4.45
N ASN A 10 -19.92 -3.97 3.53
CA ASN A 10 -19.89 -4.35 2.11
C ASN A 10 -18.94 -3.46 1.28
N LEU A 11 -18.22 -2.53 1.91
CA LEU A 11 -17.26 -1.65 1.23
C LEU A 11 -15.85 -2.26 1.29
N ASP A 12 -15.41 -2.82 0.17
CA ASP A 12 -14.11 -3.50 0.05
C ASP A 12 -12.94 -2.56 -0.31
N ASP A 13 -13.24 -1.28 -0.55
CA ASP A 13 -12.25 -0.24 -0.84
C ASP A 13 -12.24 0.83 0.27
N ALA A 14 -11.06 1.11 0.80
CA ALA A 14 -10.85 2.20 1.76
C ALA A 14 -11.29 3.56 1.18
N ARG A 15 -11.22 3.77 -0.14
CA ARG A 15 -11.71 4.99 -0.78
C ARG A 15 -13.22 5.15 -0.63
N ASP A 16 -13.96 4.06 -0.80
CA ASP A 16 -15.42 4.08 -0.66
C ASP A 16 -15.83 4.19 0.81
N LEU A 17 -15.07 3.58 1.73
CA LEU A 17 -15.26 3.77 3.16
C LEU A 17 -15.01 5.22 3.59
N LEU A 18 -14.00 5.89 3.03
CA LEU A 18 -13.74 7.32 3.26
C LEU A 18 -14.83 8.22 2.67
N ARG A 19 -15.33 7.90 1.48
CA ARG A 19 -16.50 8.59 0.89
C ARG A 19 -17.73 8.43 1.78
N PHE A 20 -18.00 7.22 2.23
CA PHE A 20 -19.09 6.92 3.17
C PHE A 20 -18.96 7.73 4.47
N GLN A 21 -17.75 7.86 5.01
CA GLN A 21 -17.46 8.68 6.20
C GLN A 21 -17.89 10.16 6.06
N SER A 22 -17.92 10.69 4.83
CA SER A 22 -18.25 12.09 4.55
C SER A 22 -19.75 12.40 4.46
N ILE A 23 -20.62 11.37 4.37
CA ILE A 23 -22.06 11.55 4.09
C ILE A 23 -22.81 12.12 5.30
N CYS A 24 -22.72 11.47 6.47
CA CYS A 24 -23.41 11.90 7.68
C CYS A 24 -22.69 11.40 8.94
N SER A 25 -23.12 11.85 10.12
CA SER A 25 -22.52 11.46 11.41
C SER A 25 -22.65 9.96 11.69
N ALA A 26 -23.77 9.34 11.33
CA ALA A 26 -23.96 7.90 11.50
C ALA A 26 -23.00 7.11 10.60
N SER A 27 -22.88 7.48 9.32
CA SER A 27 -21.91 6.88 8.39
C SER A 27 -20.48 7.07 8.85
N ARG A 28 -20.16 8.22 9.45
CA ARG A 28 -18.85 8.47 10.05
C ARG A 28 -18.54 7.52 11.21
N GLN A 29 -19.51 7.25 12.08
CA GLN A 29 -19.34 6.28 13.17
C GLN A 29 -19.15 4.87 12.61
N GLY A 30 -19.96 4.44 11.66
CA GLY A 30 -19.81 3.12 11.02
C GLY A 30 -18.49 2.96 10.27
N ALA A 31 -18.05 3.97 9.52
CA ALA A 31 -16.79 3.96 8.77
C ALA A 31 -15.54 3.98 9.67
N ASN A 32 -15.67 4.36 10.94
CA ASN A 32 -14.58 4.39 11.91
C ASN A 32 -14.50 3.11 12.75
N ASP A 33 -15.31 2.09 12.46
CA ASP A 33 -15.20 0.78 13.10
C ASP A 33 -13.84 0.13 12.76
N ASP A 34 -13.04 -0.07 13.79
CA ASP A 34 -11.68 -0.62 13.69
C ASP A 34 -11.68 -2.06 13.14
N LEU A 35 -12.76 -2.82 13.34
CA LEU A 35 -12.90 -4.15 12.75
C LEU A 35 -12.98 -4.10 11.23
N LEU A 36 -13.67 -3.11 10.65
CA LEU A 36 -13.71 -2.92 9.20
C LEU A 36 -12.32 -2.61 8.64
N TRP A 37 -11.58 -1.73 9.32
CA TRP A 37 -10.21 -1.42 8.95
C TRP A 37 -9.29 -2.63 9.07
N LYS A 38 -9.48 -3.49 10.08
CA LYS A 38 -8.76 -4.75 10.20
C LYS A 38 -9.01 -5.66 9.00
N TYR A 39 -10.27 -5.90 8.63
CA TYR A 39 -10.61 -6.73 7.48
C TYR A 39 -10.02 -6.16 6.18
N LEU A 40 -10.13 -4.85 5.95
CA LEU A 40 -9.51 -4.19 4.80
C LEU A 40 -7.99 -4.34 4.79
N CYS A 41 -7.34 -4.18 5.95
CA CYS A 41 -5.90 -4.29 6.08
C CYS A 41 -5.41 -5.70 5.79
N MET A 42 -6.07 -6.73 6.35
CA MET A 42 -5.73 -8.13 6.11
C MET A 42 -6.06 -8.60 4.69
N SER A 43 -7.08 -8.02 4.06
CA SER A 43 -7.45 -8.34 2.66
C SER A 43 -6.44 -7.79 1.66
N LYS A 44 -5.90 -6.58 1.89
CA LYS A 44 -4.98 -5.92 0.96
C LYS A 44 -3.50 -6.11 1.26
N PHE A 45 -3.15 -6.35 2.52
CA PHE A 45 -1.76 -6.44 2.96
C PHE A 45 -1.51 -7.75 3.71
N SER A 46 -0.32 -8.32 3.53
CA SER A 46 0.12 -9.49 4.29
C SER A 46 0.50 -9.08 5.72
N VAL A 47 -0.50 -8.92 6.58
CA VAL A 47 -0.31 -8.61 8.00
C VAL A 47 -0.10 -9.90 8.79
N PRO A 48 0.92 -10.01 9.67
CA PRO A 48 1.15 -11.20 10.48
C PRO A 48 -0.05 -11.54 11.36
N GLU A 49 -0.37 -12.84 11.46
CA GLU A 49 -1.39 -13.33 12.37
C GLU A 49 -1.05 -12.95 13.83
N GLY A 50 -2.05 -12.50 14.59
CA GLY A 50 -1.85 -12.06 15.97
C GLY A 50 -1.38 -10.60 16.14
N SER A 51 -1.21 -9.85 15.05
CA SER A 51 -0.93 -8.41 15.11
C SER A 51 -2.02 -7.67 15.87
N LYS A 52 -1.61 -6.82 16.82
CA LYS A 52 -2.49 -5.96 17.63
C LYS A 52 -2.02 -4.51 17.53
N PRO A 53 -2.18 -3.86 16.36
CA PRO A 53 -1.87 -2.45 16.25
C PRO A 53 -2.81 -1.63 17.16
N PRO A 54 -2.37 -0.45 17.61
CA PRO A 54 -3.25 0.46 18.37
C PRO A 54 -4.41 1.00 17.54
N SER A 55 -4.29 1.00 16.21
CA SER A 55 -5.31 1.45 15.25
C SER A 55 -5.09 0.73 13.92
N TRP A 56 -6.06 -0.08 13.48
CA TRP A 56 -5.97 -0.75 12.18
C TRP A 56 -6.09 0.25 11.03
N LYS A 57 -6.84 1.33 11.24
CA LYS A 57 -6.95 2.43 10.27
C LYS A 57 -5.60 3.08 9.99
N ASP A 58 -4.81 3.34 11.03
CA ASP A 58 -3.51 4.00 10.84
C ASP A 58 -2.47 3.02 10.28
N LEU A 59 -2.53 1.75 10.66
CA LEU A 59 -1.72 0.70 10.00
C LEU A 59 -2.04 0.59 8.50
N TYR A 60 -3.32 0.62 8.13
CA TYR A 60 -3.72 0.59 6.71
C TYR A 60 -3.14 1.78 5.95
N LYS A 61 -3.26 2.99 6.49
CA LYS A 61 -2.68 4.20 5.87
C LYS A 61 -1.17 4.08 5.72
N PHE A 62 -0.48 3.66 6.77
CA PHE A 62 0.96 3.46 6.76
C PHE A 62 1.37 2.47 5.67
N ASN A 63 0.75 1.29 5.60
CA ASN A 63 1.06 0.28 4.60
C ASN A 63 0.82 0.80 3.18
N HIS A 64 -0.30 1.51 2.97
CA HIS A 64 -0.63 2.09 1.67
C HIS A 64 0.39 3.15 1.23
N GLU A 65 0.74 4.08 2.12
CA GLU A 65 1.74 5.11 1.83
C GLU A 65 3.14 4.54 1.63
N PHE A 66 3.51 3.55 2.44
CA PHE A 66 4.79 2.87 2.36
C PHE A 66 4.94 2.15 1.03
N LEU A 67 3.93 1.36 0.62
CA LEU A 67 3.93 0.68 -0.68
C LEU A 67 4.03 1.66 -1.84
N HIS A 68 3.29 2.77 -1.78
CA HIS A 68 3.38 3.80 -2.81
C HIS A 68 4.80 4.38 -2.90
N LYS A 69 5.43 4.69 -1.76
CA LYS A 69 6.81 5.19 -1.71
C LYS A 69 7.82 4.17 -2.24
N VAL A 70 7.72 2.91 -1.84
CA VAL A 70 8.63 1.83 -2.29
C VAL A 70 8.47 1.56 -3.78
N VAL A 71 7.24 1.50 -4.29
CA VAL A 71 6.99 1.31 -5.73
C VAL A 71 7.58 2.47 -6.53
N LEU A 72 7.38 3.71 -6.08
CA LEU A 72 7.96 4.88 -6.74
C LEU A 72 9.48 4.90 -6.69
N SER A 73 10.10 4.54 -5.56
CA SER A 73 11.57 4.48 -5.47
C SER A 73 12.12 3.41 -6.41
N CYS A 74 11.57 2.20 -6.39
CA CYS A 74 12.00 1.12 -7.29
C CYS A 74 11.79 1.47 -8.77
N ALA A 75 10.69 2.15 -9.13
CA ALA A 75 10.45 2.61 -10.48
C ALA A 75 11.49 3.67 -10.91
N THR A 76 11.86 4.56 -9.99
CA THR A 76 12.90 5.58 -10.21
C THR A 76 14.27 4.93 -10.39
N ASP A 77 14.64 3.99 -9.52
CA ASP A 77 15.90 3.25 -9.60
C ASP A 77 16.01 2.49 -10.92
N ARG A 78 14.93 1.83 -11.35
CA ARG A 78 14.88 1.16 -12.65
C ARG A 78 15.04 2.14 -13.80
N LEU A 79 14.33 3.27 -13.80
CA LEU A 79 14.48 4.31 -14.82
C LEU A 79 15.92 4.85 -14.89
N MET A 80 16.58 5.05 -13.75
CA MET A 80 17.97 5.49 -13.70
C MET A 80 18.94 4.42 -14.21
N GLN A 81 18.71 3.14 -13.86
CA GLN A 81 19.46 2.02 -14.41
C GLN A 81 19.29 1.89 -15.94
N THR A 82 18.09 2.11 -16.48
CA THR A 82 17.89 2.09 -17.95
C THR A 82 18.58 3.26 -18.64
N ARG A 83 18.65 4.44 -18.00
CA ARG A 83 19.36 5.61 -18.55
C ARG A 83 20.88 5.47 -18.49
N LEU A 84 21.44 4.86 -17.44
CA LEU A 84 22.88 4.64 -17.30
C LEU A 84 23.37 3.36 -18.03
N GLY A 85 22.51 2.35 -18.17
CA GLY A 85 22.80 1.10 -18.89
C GLY A 85 22.81 1.22 -20.42
N GLY A 86 22.31 2.33 -20.97
CA GLY A 86 22.34 2.63 -22.40
C GLY A 86 23.69 3.13 -22.94
N LEU A 87 24.67 3.40 -22.06
CA LEU A 87 25.96 3.99 -22.44
C LEU A 87 27.20 3.12 -22.12
N SER A 88 27.04 1.86 -21.72
CA SER A 88 28.19 1.01 -21.33
C SER A 88 28.29 -0.34 -22.04
N ARG A 89 27.65 -0.52 -23.20
CA ARG A 89 27.80 -1.72 -24.02
C ARG A 89 28.63 -1.43 -25.27
N GLY A 90 29.89 -1.07 -25.06
CA GLY A 90 30.79 -0.72 -26.16
C GLY A 90 32.23 -0.44 -25.79
N MET A 91 32.85 -1.25 -24.92
CA MET A 91 34.32 -1.41 -24.92
C MET A 91 34.68 -2.81 -24.44
N ALA A 92 34.86 -3.71 -25.40
CA ALA A 92 35.73 -4.86 -25.20
C ALA A 92 37.17 -4.32 -25.16
N PHE A 93 37.84 -4.40 -24.01
CA PHE A 93 39.28 -4.25 -23.93
C PHE A 93 39.88 -5.55 -23.38
N GLN A 94 40.98 -5.92 -24.02
CA GLN A 94 41.62 -7.22 -24.04
C GLN A 94 41.99 -7.79 -22.66
N ILE A 95 41.95 -9.11 -22.63
CA ILE A 95 42.49 -10.02 -21.62
C ILE A 95 44.01 -9.80 -21.50
N PRO A 96 44.58 -9.60 -20.29
CA PRO A 96 45.98 -9.88 -20.05
C PRO A 96 46.12 -11.35 -19.64
N VAL A 97 46.62 -12.20 -20.55
CA VAL A 97 47.19 -13.49 -20.15
C VAL A 97 48.64 -13.24 -19.78
N LEU A 98 48.93 -13.33 -18.48
CA LEU A 98 50.28 -13.44 -17.94
C LEU A 98 50.62 -14.94 -17.85
N ALA A 99 51.48 -15.42 -18.75
CA ALA A 99 52.50 -16.46 -18.57
C ALA A 99 53.07 -16.86 -19.95
#